data_AF-A0A4Y2H910-F1
#
_entry.id   AF-A0A4Y2H910-F1
#
_cell.length_a   1.000
_cell.length_b   1.000
_cell.length_c   1.000
_cell.angle_alpha   90.00
_cell.angle_beta   90.00
_cell.angle_gamma   90.00
#
_symmetry.space_group_name_H-M   'P 1'
#
loop_
_entity.id
_entity.type
_entity.pdbx_description
1 polymer ?
#
loop_
_entity_poly.entity_id
_entity_poly.type
_entity_poly.pdbx_seq_one_letter_code
_entity_poly.pdbx_strand_id
1 'polypeptide(L)'
;MGKKTSLQFQSCHLEPENAAEAIYKILEQWDLVNQVIAMTFDTTSVNTVHLNGTCTLLEDKNGRDLLWLACCHHNLELILAKVFTLCFVPSSSPEIPLFKRKSGTEK
;
A
#
# COMPACT_ATOMS: atom_id res chain seq x y z
N MET A 1 -22.17 -15.18 24.03
CA MET A 1 -21.84 -13.75 24.09
C MET A 1 -20.60 -13.49 23.24
N GLY A 2 -20.75 -13.47 21.92
CA GLY A 2 -19.62 -13.33 20.99
C GLY A 2 -19.42 -11.87 20.60
N LYS A 3 -18.31 -11.26 21.01
CA LYS A 3 -17.92 -9.95 20.53
C LYS A 3 -17.28 -10.12 19.15
N LYS A 4 -18.04 -9.83 18.09
CA LYS A 4 -17.46 -9.51 16.77
C LYS A 4 -16.80 -8.14 16.93
N THR A 5 -15.50 -8.12 17.17
CA THR A 5 -14.72 -6.88 17.06
C THR A 5 -14.57 -6.59 15.57
N SER A 6 -15.46 -5.73 15.08
CA SER A 6 -15.30 -5.06 13.79
C SER A 6 -13.99 -4.29 13.84
N LEU A 7 -12.99 -4.74 13.07
CA LEU A 7 -11.81 -3.94 12.79
C LEU A 7 -12.26 -2.82 11.86
N GLN A 8 -12.57 -1.67 12.46
CA GLN A 8 -12.73 -0.41 11.75
C GLN A 8 -11.37 -0.09 11.11
N PHE A 9 -11.25 -0.34 9.81
CA PHE A 9 -10.18 0.20 8.98
C PHE A 9 -10.44 1.71 8.84
N GLN A 10 -9.97 2.48 9.82
CA GLN A 10 -10.06 3.93 9.77
C GLN A 10 -8.84 4.45 9.00
N SER A 11 -9.09 4.95 7.80
CA SER A 11 -8.13 5.63 6.92
C SER A 11 -7.70 6.97 7.55
N CYS A 12 -6.71 6.90 8.43
CA CYS A 12 -5.94 8.03 8.95
C CYS A 12 -4.48 7.61 8.80
N HIS A 13 -3.58 8.49 8.32
CA HIS A 13 -2.12 8.26 8.19
C HIS A 13 -1.63 7.07 9.05
N LEU A 14 -1.43 5.90 8.42
CA LEU A 14 -0.98 4.73 9.16
C LEU A 14 0.47 4.99 9.53
N GLU A 15 0.69 5.39 10.78
CA GLU A 15 2.02 5.41 11.37
C GLU A 15 2.60 3.99 11.29
N PRO A 16 3.85 3.83 10.79
CA PRO A 16 4.46 2.53 10.55
C PRO A 16 4.41 1.56 11.75
N GLU A 17 4.56 2.09 12.96
CA GLU A 17 4.47 1.32 14.20
C GLU A 17 3.08 0.72 14.42
N ASN A 18 2.02 1.50 14.17
CA ASN A 18 0.65 1.03 14.30
C ASN A 18 0.34 -0.06 13.27
N ALA A 19 0.85 0.09 12.05
CA ALA A 19 0.71 -0.89 10.98
C ALA A 19 1.40 -2.22 11.35
N ALA A 20 2.69 -2.15 11.72
CA ALA A 20 3.49 -3.31 12.07
C ALA A 20 2.89 -4.06 13.28
N GLU A 21 2.46 -3.33 14.31
CA GLU A 21 1.81 -3.90 15.50
C GLU A 21 0.49 -4.60 15.16
N ALA A 22 -0.35 -3.99 14.32
CA ALA A 22 -1.62 -4.58 13.92
C ALA A 22 -1.40 -5.87 13.11
N ILE A 23 -0.44 -5.86 12.17
CA ILE A 23 -0.08 -7.04 11.37
C ILE A 23 0.45 -8.16 12.28
N TYR A 24 1.39 -7.84 13.18
CA TYR A 24 1.97 -8.81 14.09
C TYR A 24 0.92 -9.48 14.99
N LYS A 25 -0.01 -8.70 15.56
CA LYS A 25 -1.12 -9.24 16.35
C LYS A 25 -2.01 -10.22 15.57
N ILE A 26 -2.26 -9.96 14.29
CA ILE A 26 -3.03 -10.86 13.43
C ILE A 26 -2.24 -12.16 13.20
N LEU A 27 -0.93 -12.06 12.95
CA LEU A 27 -0.07 -13.23 12.81
C LEU A 27 -0.03 -14.09 14.08
N GLU A 28 0.03 -13.47 15.26
CA GLU A 28 -0.07 -14.17 16.55
C GLU A 28 -1.43 -14.84 16.73
N GLN A 29 -2.53 -14.13 16.44
CA GLN A 29 -3.88 -14.67 16.54
C GLN A 29 -4.09 -15.90 15.67
N TRP A 30 -3.39 -15.99 14.54
CA TRP A 30 -3.52 -17.08 13.56
C TRP A 30 -2.42 -18.14 13.73
N ASP A 31 -1.52 -18.00 14.70
CA ASP A 31 -0.35 -18.87 14.90
C ASP A 31 0.52 -19.01 13.64
N LEU A 32 0.65 -17.90 12.91
CA LEU A 32 1.40 -17.82 11.64
C LEU A 32 2.75 -17.14 11.78
N VAL A 33 3.08 -16.58 12.96
CA VAL A 33 4.31 -15.80 13.16
C VAL A 33 5.52 -16.55 12.60
N ASN A 34 5.72 -17.82 12.93
CA ASN A 34 6.86 -18.62 12.48
C ASN A 34 6.77 -19.15 11.03
N GLN A 35 5.62 -18.99 10.37
CA GLN A 35 5.37 -19.51 9.03
C GLN A 35 5.57 -18.48 7.92
N VAL A 36 5.58 -17.18 8.27
CA VAL A 36 5.82 -16.10 7.29
C VAL A 36 7.28 -16.17 6.82
N ILE A 37 7.52 -16.20 5.51
CA ILE A 37 8.89 -16.20 4.97
C ILE A 37 9.17 -14.98 4.09
N ALA A 38 8.10 -14.28 3.68
CA ALA A 38 8.17 -13.16 2.77
C ALA A 38 7.03 -12.18 3.05
N MET A 39 7.25 -10.93 2.68
CA MET A 39 6.25 -9.87 2.68
C MET A 39 6.21 -9.18 1.32
N THR A 40 5.01 -8.85 0.83
CA THR A 40 4.82 -8.04 -0.38
C THR A 40 4.18 -6.71 -0.02
N PHE A 41 4.73 -5.60 -0.52
CA PHE A 41 4.30 -4.25 -0.15
C PHE A 41 4.45 -3.26 -1.31
N ASP A 42 3.67 -2.17 -1.30
CA ASP A 42 3.90 -1.03 -2.18
C ASP A 42 5.15 -0.25 -1.71
N THR A 43 5.95 0.29 -2.63
CA THR A 43 7.24 0.96 -2.35
C THR A 43 7.05 2.42 -1.95
N THR A 44 6.04 2.71 -1.13
CA THR A 44 5.91 4.02 -0.50
C THR A 44 6.81 4.11 0.73
N SER A 45 7.20 5.33 1.08
CA SER A 45 8.16 5.56 2.17
C SER A 45 7.67 5.06 3.53
N VAL A 46 6.35 5.03 3.76
CA VAL A 46 5.73 4.53 5.00
C VAL A 46 6.04 3.04 5.24
N ASN A 47 6.19 2.25 4.17
CA ASN A 47 6.52 0.83 4.28
C ASN A 47 8.03 0.58 4.30
N THR A 48 8.79 1.35 3.51
CA THR A 48 10.16 1.01 3.11
C THR A 48 11.26 1.86 3.74
N VAL A 49 10.94 2.89 4.52
CA VAL A 49 11.98 3.72 5.14
C VAL A 49 12.84 2.87 6.09
N HIS A 50 14.15 2.94 5.91
CA HIS A 50 15.12 1.96 6.43
C HIS A 50 14.99 1.68 7.95
N LEU A 51 14.72 2.71 8.77
CA LEU A 51 14.71 2.59 10.24
C LEU A 51 13.31 2.52 10.86
N ASN A 52 12.31 3.11 10.21
CA ASN A 52 10.99 3.33 10.80
C ASN A 52 9.86 2.88 9.86
N GLY A 53 10.16 2.12 8.81
CA GLY A 53 9.16 1.62 7.89
C GLY A 53 8.39 0.44 8.49
N THR A 54 7.15 0.26 8.06
CA THR A 54 6.31 -0.85 8.51
C THR A 54 7.02 -2.19 8.32
N CYS A 55 7.74 -2.37 7.20
CA CYS A 55 8.46 -3.60 6.89
C CYS A 55 9.63 -3.85 7.85
N THR A 56 10.44 -2.83 8.13
CA THR A 56 11.54 -2.90 9.11
C THR A 56 11.00 -3.29 10.49
N LEU A 57 10.00 -2.55 10.97
CA LEU A 57 9.43 -2.74 12.31
C LEU A 57 8.76 -4.10 12.46
N LEU A 58 8.14 -4.63 11.39
CA LEU A 58 7.54 -5.96 11.39
C LEU A 58 8.61 -7.06 11.43
N GLU A 59 9.71 -6.89 10.70
CA GLU A 59 10.85 -7.81 10.71
C GLU A 59 11.50 -7.88 12.09
N ASP A 60 11.74 -6.72 12.71
CA ASP A 60 12.27 -6.60 14.07
C ASP A 60 11.37 -7.31 15.09
N LYS A 61 10.05 -7.11 15.01
CA LYS A 61 9.06 -7.80 15.87
C LYS A 61 9.05 -9.31 15.68
N ASN A 62 9.19 -9.74 14.44
CA ASN A 62 9.20 -11.14 14.06
C ASN A 62 10.51 -11.86 14.44
N GLY A 63 11.55 -11.08 14.79
CA GLY A 63 12.82 -11.58 15.31
C GLY A 63 13.65 -12.37 14.28
N ARG A 64 13.32 -12.24 13.00
CA ARG A 64 13.99 -12.92 11.89
C ARG A 64 13.78 -12.18 10.58
N ASP A 65 14.78 -12.28 9.71
CA ASP A 65 14.76 -11.72 8.38
C ASP A 65 13.60 -12.28 7.55
N LEU A 66 12.90 -11.41 6.83
CA LEU A 66 11.82 -11.76 5.90
C LEU A 66 12.23 -11.37 4.48
N LEU A 67 11.80 -12.15 3.49
CA LEU A 67 12.03 -11.78 2.09
C LEU A 67 11.12 -10.62 1.69
N TRP A 68 11.71 -9.48 1.35
CA TRP A 68 10.98 -8.29 0.93
C TRP A 68 10.71 -8.30 -0.58
N LEU A 69 9.43 -8.20 -0.96
CA LEU A 69 8.99 -8.17 -2.34
C LEU A 69 8.23 -6.88 -2.63
N ALA A 70 8.79 -6.02 -3.47
CA ALA A 70 8.04 -4.88 -3.99
C ALA A 70 6.87 -5.37 -4.85
N CYS A 71 5.68 -4.83 -4.64
CA CYS A 71 4.48 -5.23 -5.37
C CYS A 71 4.64 -4.96 -6.89
N CYS A 72 4.47 -5.99 -7.72
CA CYS A 72 4.60 -5.88 -9.18
C CYS A 72 3.60 -4.87 -9.78
N HIS A 73 2.41 -4.75 -9.18
CA HIS A 73 1.43 -3.74 -9.60
C HIS A 73 1.97 -2.33 -9.38
N HIS A 74 2.52 -2.05 -8.20
CA HIS A 74 3.06 -0.73 -7.88
C HIS A 74 4.29 -0.39 -8.74
N ASN A 75 5.15 -1.38 -9.03
CA ASN A 75 6.25 -1.19 -9.98
C ASN A 75 5.75 -0.80 -11.38
N LEU A 76 4.72 -1.49 -11.88
CA LEU A 76 4.12 -1.18 -13.18
C LEU A 76 3.48 0.21 -13.19
N GLU A 77 2.73 0.57 -12.13
CA GLU A 77 2.12 1.89 -11.98
C GLU A 77 3.17 3.00 -12.01
N LEU A 78 4.27 2.87 -11.28
CA LEU A 78 5.36 3.85 -11.26
C LEU A 78 6.00 4.01 -12.65
N ILE A 79 6.32 2.91 -13.33
CA ILE A 79 6.91 2.94 -14.67
C ILE A 79 5.95 3.63 -15.65
N LEU A 80 4.67 3.23 -15.64
CA LEU A 80 3.66 3.82 -16.50
C LEU A 80 3.46 5.31 -16.22
N ALA A 81 3.40 5.71 -14.95
CA ALA A 81 3.26 7.11 -14.56
C ALA A 81 4.45 7.96 -15.05
N LYS A 82 5.68 7.44 -14.93
CA LYS A 82 6.89 8.13 -15.42
C LYS A 82 6.95 8.20 -16.94
N VAL A 83 6.68 7.08 -17.62
CA VAL A 83 6.61 7.03 -19.10
C VAL A 83 5.53 7.99 -19.60
N PHE A 84 4.36 8.00 -18.96
CA PHE A 84 3.29 8.92 -19.33
C PHE A 84 3.72 10.37 -19.15
N THR A 85 4.34 10.73 -18.02
CA THR A 85 4.84 12.09 -17.77
C THR A 85 5.97 12.50 -18.73
N LEU A 86 6.80 11.57 -19.17
CA LEU A 86 7.90 11.82 -20.11
C LEU A 86 7.40 11.98 -21.55
N CYS A 87 6.55 11.06 -22.00
CA CYS A 87 6.06 11.00 -23.37
C CYS A 87 4.94 11.99 -23.64
N PHE A 88 4.17 12.37 -22.62
CA PHE A 88 3.07 13.30 -22.71
C PHE A 88 3.36 14.52 -21.85
N VAL A 89 3.30 15.71 -22.47
CA VAL A 89 3.40 17.00 -21.75
C VAL A 89 2.32 17.05 -20.67
N PRO A 90 2.58 17.59 -19.46
CA PRO A 90 1.54 17.84 -18.47
C PRO A 90 0.37 18.57 -19.12
N SER A 91 -0.76 17.88 -19.23
CA SER A 91 -1.91 18.46 -19.91
C SER A 91 -2.56 19.52 -19.02
N SER A 92 -2.36 20.78 -19.38
CA SER A 92 -3.07 21.93 -18.82
C SER A 92 -4.41 22.21 -19.54
N SER A 93 -4.79 21.38 -20.53
CA SER A 93 -5.94 21.67 -21.39
C SER A 93 -7.22 20.97 -20.92
N PRO A 94 -8.35 21.71 -20.77
CA PRO A 94 -9.67 21.13 -20.47
C PRO A 94 -10.27 20.32 -21.64
N GLU A 95 -9.53 20.15 -22.73
CA GLU A 95 -10.02 19.50 -23.95
C GLU A 95 -9.68 18.01 -24.09
N ILE A 96 -8.93 17.40 -23.15
CA ILE A 96 -8.58 15.98 -23.23
C ILE A 96 -9.87 15.15 -23.36
N PRO A 97 -10.08 14.44 -24.49
CA PRO A 97 -11.31 13.69 -24.73
C PRO A 97 -11.62 12.66 -23.64
N LEU A 98 -10.58 12.13 -23.00
CA LEU A 98 -10.66 11.17 -21.90
C LEU A 98 -11.43 11.69 -20.67
N PHE A 99 -11.41 13.01 -20.42
CA PHE A 99 -12.09 13.64 -19.28
C PHE A 99 -13.33 14.44 -19.68
N LYS A 100 -13.70 14.45 -20.97
CA LYS A 100 -14.95 15.07 -21.42
C LYS A 100 -16.12 14.19 -21.01
N ARG A 101 -16.68 14.47 -19.84
CA ARG A 101 -18.01 14.00 -19.44
C ARG A 101 -19.00 14.54 -20.47
N LYS A 102 -19.58 13.66 -21.30
CA LYS A 102 -20.67 14.05 -22.20
C LYS A 102 -21.80 14.54 -21.31
N SER A 103 -21.97 15.86 -21.21
CA SER A 103 -23.21 16.43 -20.71
C SER A 103 -24.28 15.99 -21.69
N GLY A 104 -25.10 15.02 -21.28
CA GLY A 104 -26.26 14.60 -22.04
C GLY A 104 -27.20 15.78 -22.18
N THR A 105 -27.23 16.39 -23.35
CA THR A 105 -28.39 17.18 -23.77
C THR A 105 -29.34 16.21 -24.45
N GLU A 106 -30.32 15.74 -23.66
CA GLU A 106 -31.58 15.25 -24.20
C GLU A 106 -32.18 16.33 -25.11
N LYS A 107 -32.53 15.93 -26.33
CA LYS A 107 -33.45 16.65 -27.20
C LYS A 107 -34.71 15.82 -27.33
#